data_AF-A0A7S6VWZ7-F1
#
_entry.id   AF-A0A7S6VWZ7-F1
#
_cell.length_a   1.000
_cell.length_b   1.000
_cell.length_c   1.000
_cell.angle_alpha   90.00
_cell.angle_beta   90.00
_cell.angle_gamma   90.00
#
_symmetry.space_group_name_H-M   'P 1'
#
loop_
_entity.id
_entity.type
_entity.pdbx_description
1 polymer ?
#
loop_
_entity_poly.entity_id
_entity_poly.type
_entity_poly.pdbx_seq_one_letter_code
_entity_poly.pdbx_strand_id
1 'polypeptide(L)' 'MARNDPQVNIRIPEQTLERFKKETQKDRRTITAQVNMIIEEWLEKRAKKEAQLCNQ' A
#
# COMPACT_ATOMS: atom_id res chain seq x y z
N MET A 1 -13.80 -10.14 9.95
CA MET A 1 -12.39 -9.70 10.09
C MET A 1 -11.72 -10.68 11.03
N ALA A 2 -10.74 -11.43 10.56
CA ALA A 2 -10.17 -12.55 11.32
C ALA A 2 -9.39 -12.05 12.54
N ARG A 3 -9.42 -12.83 13.63
CA ARG A 3 -8.86 -12.52 14.96
C ARG A 3 -7.34 -12.28 14.99
N ASN A 4 -6.67 -12.36 13.84
CA ASN A 4 -5.23 -12.35 13.65
C ASN A 4 -4.73 -11.20 12.76
N ASP A 5 -5.60 -10.26 12.37
CA ASP A 5 -5.20 -9.13 11.53
C ASP A 5 -4.64 -7.99 12.41
N PRO A 6 -3.33 -7.68 12.35
CA PRO A 6 -2.75 -6.62 13.17
C PRO A 6 -3.23 -5.25 12.68
N GLN A 7 -3.87 -4.48 13.56
CA GLN A 7 -4.31 -3.13 13.24
C GLN A 7 -3.14 -2.15 13.34
N VAL A 8 -2.86 -1.45 12.23
CA VAL A 8 -1.80 -0.44 12.16
C VAL A 8 -2.42 0.93 11.92
N ASN A 9 -2.09 1.89 12.77
CA ASN A 9 -2.51 3.28 12.61
C ASN A 9 -1.46 4.06 11.83
N ILE A 10 -1.85 4.59 10.66
CA ILE A 10 -0.96 5.36 9.78
C ILE A 10 -1.40 6.82 9.81
N ARG A 11 -0.45 7.74 10.03
CA ARG A 11 -0.68 9.18 9.90
C ARG A 11 -0.31 9.61 8.49
N ILE A 12 -1.25 10.23 7.79
CA ILE A 12 -1.08 10.72 6.44
C ILE A 12 -1.60 12.16 6.33
N PRO A 13 -0.96 13.02 5.53
CA PRO A 13 -1.45 14.37 5.27
C PRO A 13 -2.84 14.35 4.60
N GLU A 14 -3.64 15.37 4.90
CA GLU A 14 -5.02 15.47 4.41
C GLU A 14 -5.11 15.45 2.87
N GLN A 15 -4.22 16.19 2.21
CA GLN A 15 -4.16 16.24 0.75
C GLN A 15 -3.91 14.87 0.11
N THR A 16 -3.10 14.03 0.78
CA THR A 16 -2.82 12.67 0.33
C THR A 16 -4.03 11.77 0.54
N LEU A 17 -4.72 11.89 1.67
CA LEU A 17 -5.94 11.14 1.97
C LEU A 17 -7.07 11.44 0.97
N GLU A 18 -7.25 12.69 0.58
CA GLU A 18 -8.24 13.09 -0.41
C GLU A 18 -7.99 12.45 -1.78
N ARG A 19 -6.74 12.47 -2.25
CA ARG A 19 -6.35 11.79 -3.49
C ARG A 19 -6.61 10.29 -3.38
N PHE A 20 -6.25 9.69 -2.25
CA PHE A 20 -6.46 8.28 -2.00
C PHE A 20 -7.93 7.89 -2.11
N LYS A 21 -8.82 8.62 -1.42
CA LYS A 21 -10.27 8.38 -1.46
C LYS A 21 -10.84 8.46 -2.89
N LYS A 22 -10.38 9.43 -3.68
CA LYS A 22 -10.81 9.58 -5.08
C LYS A 22 -10.41 8.37 -5.93
N GLU A 23 -9.22 7.85 -5.71
CA GLU A 23 -8.71 6.69 -6.44
C GLU A 23 -9.38 5.40 -5.98
N THR A 24 -9.58 5.24 -4.67
CA THR A 24 -10.33 4.13 -4.06
C THR A 24 -11.76 4.02 -4.61
N GLN A 25 -12.46 5.16 -4.76
CA GLN A 25 -13.81 5.19 -5.32
C GLN A 25 -13.87 4.76 -6.78
N LYS A 26 -12.89 5.17 -7.59
CA LYS A 26 -12.81 4.78 -9.01
C LYS A 26 -12.61 3.28 -9.16
N ASP A 27 -11.76 2.70 -8.31
CA ASP A 27 -11.46 1.26 -8.32
C ASP A 27 -12.53 0.40 -7.63
N ARG A 28 -13.56 1.02 -7.02
CA ARG A 28 -14.59 0.35 -6.20
C ARG A 28 -14.01 -0.53 -5.09
N ARG A 29 -12.90 -0.11 -4.50
CA ARG A 29 -12.19 -0.84 -3.44
C ARG A 29 -12.39 -0.18 -2.08
N THR A 30 -11.92 -0.82 -1.02
CA THR A 30 -11.77 -0.18 0.29
C THR A 30 -10.42 0.50 0.38
N ILE A 31 -10.31 1.53 1.21
CA ILE A 31 -9.05 2.25 1.44
C ILE A 31 -7.97 1.26 1.92
N THR A 32 -8.32 0.35 2.83
CA THR A 32 -7.42 -0.69 3.33
C THR A 32 -6.90 -1.60 2.22
N ALA A 33 -7.76 -2.05 1.30
CA ALA A 33 -7.34 -2.90 0.19
C ALA A 33 -6.37 -2.17 -0.75
N GLN A 34 -6.62 -0.89 -1.03
CA GLN A 34 -5.72 -0.09 -1.86
C GLN A 34 -4.37 0.17 -1.16
N VAL A 35 -4.36 0.43 0.15
CA VAL A 35 -3.11 0.56 0.91
C VAL A 35 -2.31 -0.74 0.88
N ASN A 36 -2.95 -1.90 1.09
CA ASN A 36 -2.27 -3.19 1.03
C ASN A 36 -1.60 -3.43 -0.33
N MET A 37 -2.31 -3.19 -1.43
CA MET A 37 -1.75 -3.35 -2.77
C MET A 37 -0.54 -2.46 -3.03
N ILE A 38 -0.59 -1.19 -2.58
CA ILE A 38 0.54 -0.27 -2.74
C ILE A 38 1.76 -0.76 -1.94
N ILE A 39 1.53 -1.29 -0.74
CA ILE A 39 2.59 -1.87 0.09
C ILE A 39 3.20 -3.10 -0.61
N GLU A 40 2.37 -4.00 -1.11
CA GLU A 40 2.82 -5.21 -1.83
C GLU A 40 3.63 -4.85 -3.08
N GLU A 41 3.11 -3.95 -3.93
CA GLU A 41 3.84 -3.48 -5.12
C GLU A 41 5.17 -2.82 -4.76
N TRP A 42 5.21 -2.05 -3.67
CA TRP A 42 6.44 -1.40 -3.23
C TRP A 42 7.48 -2.40 -2.72
N LEU A 43 7.05 -3.41 -1.96
CA LEU A 43 7.92 -4.49 -1.48
C LEU A 43 8.47 -5.31 -2.64
N GLU A 44 7.65 -5.66 -3.63
CA GLU A 44 8.11 -6.38 -4.82
C GLU A 44 9.13 -5.58 -5.64
N LYS A 45 8.88 -4.27 -5.84
CA LYS A 45 9.83 -3.38 -6.55
C LYS A 45 11.15 -3.26 -5.80
N ARG A 46 11.11 -3.24 -4.47
CA ARG A 46 12.31 -3.19 -3.63
C ARG A 46 13.11 -4.51 -3.72
N ALA A 47 12.44 -5.65 -3.59
CA ALA A 47 13.07 -6.97 -3.73
C ALA A 47 13.75 -7.14 -5.09
N LYS A 48 13.10 -6.68 -6.18
CA LYS A 48 13.70 -6.69 -7.52
C LYS A 48 14.93 -5.79 -7.63
N LYS A 49 14.91 -4.61 -7.01
CA LYS A 49 16.10 -3.71 -6.97
C LYS A 49 17.25 -4.31 -6.16
N GLU A 50 16.97 -4.91 -5.01
CA GLU A 50 17.98 -5.56 -4.18
C GLU A 50 18.58 -6.78 -4.88
N ALA A 51 17.78 -7.57 -5.58
CA ALA A 51 18.26 -8.68 -6.41
C ALA A 51 19.13 -8.22 -7.60
N GLN A 52 18.83 -7.05 -8.19
CA GLN A 52 19.67 -6.45 -9.25
C GLN A 52 20.99 -5.90 -8.71
N LEU A 53 21.01 -5.39 -7.47
CA LEU A 53 22.22 -4.91 -6.80
C LEU A 53 23.16 -6.04 -6.35
N CYS A 54 22.63 -7.22 -6.00
CA CYS A 54 23.43 -8.38 -5.59
C CYS A 54 24.09 -9.12 -6.77
N ASN A 55 23.69 -8.83 -8.01
CA ASN A 55 24.21 -9.44 -9.24
C ASN A 55 25.24 -8.56 -9.99
N GLN A 56 25.76 -7.50 -9.35
CA GLN A 56 26.78 -6.60 -9.92
C GLN A 56 28.09 -6.70 -9.14
#